data_AF-A0A1Q6PVA9-F1
#
_entry.id   AF-A0A1Q6PVA9-F1
#
_cell.length_a   1.000
_cell.length_b   1.000
_cell.length_c   1.000
_cell.angle_alpha   90.00
_cell.angle_beta   90.00
_cell.angle_gamma   90.00
#
_symmetry.space_group_name_H-M   'P 1'
#
loop_
_entity.id
_entity.type
_entity.pdbx_description
1 polymer ?
#
loop_
_entity_poly.entity_id
_entity_poly.type
_entity_poly.pdbx_seq_one_letter_code
_entity_poly.pdbx_strand_id
1 'polypeptide(L)'
;MPSQIYEILSLMMRYWFAALGVLIVLRAFWWLWKDHRSREKKRRSLPDAGSIGEFVVESDCAALPQDTLLPVPADGTLGSVRSCDIVVPARGVSPRHLDVMFRNGYGLYIIPWRGCSCIVDGETVASRKDGMAHPLQHNSILEVGQARLRLRVFAGLDVEDVRAYAERREDGDDEQENPQYPD
;
A
#
# COMPACT_ATOMS: atom_id res chain seq x y z
N MET A 1 8.05 -67.74 14.42
CA MET A 1 7.80 -66.47 15.13
C MET A 1 8.42 -65.19 14.51
N PRO A 2 8.80 -65.09 13.21
CA PRO A 2 9.20 -63.79 12.63
C PRO A 2 8.04 -63.00 11.99
N SER A 3 6.94 -63.65 11.57
CA SER A 3 5.82 -63.01 10.85
C SER A 3 5.09 -61.94 11.68
N GLN A 4 4.92 -62.20 12.97
CA GLN A 4 4.21 -61.29 13.89
C GLN A 4 4.97 -59.97 14.09
N ILE A 5 6.30 -60.00 14.04
CA ILE A 5 7.15 -58.80 14.12
C ILE A 5 7.01 -57.97 12.85
N TYR A 6 6.96 -58.61 11.66
CA TYR A 6 6.76 -57.92 10.40
C TYR A 6 5.36 -57.32 10.26
N GLU A 7 4.32 -58.00 10.76
CA GLU A 7 2.96 -57.45 10.81
C GLU A 7 2.89 -56.19 11.68
N ILE A 8 3.40 -56.26 12.92
CA ILE A 8 3.44 -55.09 13.82
C ILE A 8 4.27 -53.96 13.21
N LEU A 9 5.42 -54.28 12.62
CA LEU A 9 6.30 -53.29 12.00
C LEU A 9 5.64 -52.61 10.80
N SER A 10 4.93 -53.35 9.95
CA SER A 10 4.18 -52.80 8.81
C SER A 10 3.01 -51.93 9.26
N LEU A 11 2.34 -52.31 10.35
CA LEU A 11 1.26 -51.53 10.96
C LEU A 11 1.80 -50.20 11.52
N MET A 12 2.92 -50.24 12.24
CA MET A 12 3.58 -49.03 12.77
C MET A 12 4.04 -48.11 11.64
N MET A 13 4.58 -48.66 10.55
CA MET A 13 5.06 -47.88 9.40
C MET A 13 3.92 -47.13 8.71
N ARG A 14 2.74 -47.75 8.58
CA ARG A 14 1.55 -47.12 7.99
C ARG A 14 1.09 -45.90 8.80
N TYR A 15 1.03 -46.03 10.13
CA TYR A 15 0.68 -44.92 11.01
C TYR A 15 1.78 -43.85 11.04
N TRP A 16 3.04 -44.24 10.86
CA TRP A 16 4.14 -43.29 10.77
C TRP A 16 4.01 -42.37 9.56
N PHE A 17 3.73 -42.92 8.38
CA PHE A 17 3.50 -42.11 7.17
C PHE A 17 2.25 -41.22 7.28
N ALA A 18 1.18 -41.74 7.89
CA ALA A 18 -0.02 -40.95 8.15
C ALA A 18 0.29 -39.78 9.11
N ALA A 19 1.02 -40.04 10.20
CA ALA A 19 1.44 -39.01 11.15
C ALA A 19 2.34 -37.96 10.49
N LEU A 20 3.26 -38.38 9.62
CA LEU A 20 4.17 -37.48 8.91
C LEU A 20 3.41 -36.60 7.90
N GLY A 21 2.42 -37.16 7.20
CA GLY A 21 1.51 -36.40 6.33
C GLY A 21 0.69 -35.37 7.11
N VAL A 22 0.11 -35.77 8.25
CA VAL A 22 -0.64 -34.86 9.13
C VAL A 22 0.26 -33.74 9.67
N LEU A 23 1.52 -34.05 10.01
CA LEU A 23 2.47 -33.06 10.51
C LEU A 23 2.85 -32.02 9.43
N ILE A 24 3.04 -32.45 8.18
CA ILE A 24 3.29 -31.54 7.06
C ILE A 24 2.09 -30.62 6.83
N VAL A 25 0.87 -31.17 6.82
CA VAL A 25 -0.37 -30.38 6.65
C VAL A 25 -0.55 -29.40 7.80
N LEU A 26 -0.36 -29.84 9.06
CA LEU A 26 -0.41 -28.96 10.23
C LEU A 26 0.62 -27.84 10.15
N ARG A 27 1.85 -28.14 9.71
CA ARG A 27 2.90 -27.13 9.58
C ARG A 27 2.60 -26.13 8.48
N ALA A 28 2.10 -26.58 7.33
CA ALA A 28 1.64 -25.72 6.25
C ALA A 28 0.45 -24.84 6.70
N PHE A 29 -0.50 -25.43 7.43
CA PHE A 29 -1.65 -24.72 7.98
C PHE A 29 -1.24 -23.67 9.02
N TRP A 30 -0.31 -24.00 9.92
CA TRP A 30 0.26 -23.06 10.88
C TRP A 30 1.00 -21.91 10.19
N TRP A 31 1.71 -22.20 9.11
CA TRP A 31 2.37 -21.17 8.30
C TRP A 31 1.35 -20.24 7.65
N LEU A 32 0.27 -20.79 7.09
CA LEU A 32 -0.81 -20.02 6.49
C LEU A 32 -1.53 -19.13 7.52
N TRP A 33 -1.80 -19.66 8.71
CA TRP A 33 -2.39 -18.89 9.81
C TRP A 33 -1.46 -17.80 10.35
N LYS A 34 -0.16 -18.10 10.48
CA LYS A 34 0.84 -17.10 10.89
C LYS A 34 1.02 -16.01 9.83
N ASP A 35 0.99 -16.35 8.56
CA ASP A 35 1.06 -15.38 7.45
C ASP A 35 -0.16 -14.45 7.45
N HIS A 36 -1.36 -15.00 7.70
CA HIS A 36 -2.57 -14.20 7.88
C HIS A 36 -2.45 -13.17 9.02
N ARG A 37 -1.85 -13.56 10.15
CA ARG A 37 -1.62 -12.66 11.28
C ARG A 37 -0.54 -11.60 11.00
N SER A 38 0.44 -11.90 10.14
CA SER A 38 1.49 -10.95 9.74
C SER A 38 0.99 -9.92 8.74
N ARG A 39 0.06 -10.32 7.86
CA ARG A 39 -0.67 -9.43 6.94
C ARG A 39 -1.55 -8.43 7.69
N GLU A 40 -2.21 -8.86 8.77
CA GLU A 40 -2.97 -7.95 9.64
C GLU A 40 -2.08 -7.00 10.44
N LYS A 41 -0.88 -7.41 10.86
CA LYS A 41 0.05 -6.53 11.59
C LYS A 41 0.64 -5.45 10.68
N LYS A 42 0.92 -5.74 9.40
CA LYS A 42 1.29 -4.74 8.38
C LYS A 42 0.13 -3.81 8.00
N ARG A 43 -1.11 -4.29 8.10
CA ARG A 43 -2.33 -3.47 7.95
C ARG A 43 -2.63 -2.61 9.18
N ARG A 44 -2.17 -3.00 10.37
CA ARG A 44 -2.37 -2.29 11.65
C ARG A 44 -1.29 -1.25 11.97
N SER A 45 -0.17 -1.24 11.24
CA SER A 45 0.85 -0.19 11.34
C SER A 45 0.62 0.98 10.37
N LEU A 46 -0.51 1.00 9.67
CA LEU A 46 -1.01 2.19 8.98
C LEU A 46 -1.93 2.89 9.98
N PRO A 47 -1.50 4.03 10.56
CA PRO A 47 -2.42 4.89 11.26
C PRO A 47 -3.48 5.31 10.24
N ASP A 48 -4.74 5.04 10.56
CA ASP A 48 -5.94 5.45 9.82
C ASP A 48 -6.12 4.85 8.41
N ALA A 49 -6.59 3.60 8.41
CA ALA A 49 -7.57 3.06 7.45
C ALA A 49 -7.31 3.28 5.94
N GLY A 50 -6.09 3.03 5.46
CA GLY A 50 -5.82 2.88 4.02
C GLY A 50 -5.95 4.16 3.19
N SER A 51 -6.23 5.30 3.82
CA SER A 51 -6.21 6.65 3.27
C SER A 51 -5.00 7.41 3.78
N ILE A 52 -4.21 7.98 2.89
CA ILE A 52 -2.98 8.73 3.22
C ILE A 52 -3.26 10.20 3.48
N GLY A 53 -4.37 10.69 2.97
CA GLY A 53 -4.73 12.09 3.03
C GLY A 53 -6.08 12.36 2.44
N GLU A 54 -6.34 13.63 2.19
CA GLU A 54 -7.57 14.15 1.63
C GLU A 54 -7.24 15.08 0.47
N PHE A 55 -7.97 14.96 -0.64
CA PHE A 55 -7.99 15.99 -1.66
C PHE A 55 -9.03 17.04 -1.27
N VAL A 56 -8.58 18.28 -1.09
CA VAL A 56 -9.43 19.44 -0.88
C VAL A 56 -9.77 20.03 -2.24
N VAL A 57 -11.05 20.08 -2.58
CA VAL A 57 -11.51 20.68 -3.85
C VAL A 57 -11.40 22.20 -3.77
N GLU A 58 -10.45 22.82 -4.50
CA GLU A 58 -10.28 24.28 -4.53
C GLU A 58 -11.19 24.97 -5.55
N SER A 59 -11.52 24.30 -6.66
CA SER A 59 -12.36 24.85 -7.73
C SER A 59 -13.79 24.32 -7.65
N ASP A 60 -14.76 25.22 -7.62
CA ASP A 60 -16.19 24.89 -7.68
C ASP A 60 -16.52 24.18 -9.00
N CYS A 61 -16.97 22.93 -8.90
CA CYS A 61 -17.46 22.15 -10.02
C CYS A 61 -18.93 21.84 -9.76
N ALA A 62 -19.78 21.85 -10.80
CA ALA A 62 -21.23 21.71 -10.68
C ALA A 62 -21.74 20.48 -9.87
N ALA A 63 -20.88 19.48 -9.63
CA ALA A 63 -21.18 18.30 -8.84
C ALA A 63 -20.36 18.15 -7.53
N LEU A 64 -19.36 19.00 -7.27
CA LEU A 64 -18.58 19.04 -6.03
C LEU A 64 -18.47 20.48 -5.52
N PRO A 65 -19.05 20.80 -4.36
CA PRO A 65 -18.85 22.08 -3.71
C PRO A 65 -17.37 22.33 -3.43
N GLN A 66 -16.96 23.60 -3.48
CA GLN A 66 -15.66 24.03 -2.99
C GLN A 66 -15.47 23.58 -1.52
N ASP A 67 -14.23 23.22 -1.17
CA ASP A 67 -13.82 22.71 0.15
C ASP A 67 -14.36 21.31 0.49
N THR A 68 -14.86 20.56 -0.50
CA THR A 68 -15.18 19.14 -0.30
C THR A 68 -13.89 18.34 -0.07
N LEU A 69 -13.88 17.53 0.97
CA LEU A 69 -12.79 16.63 1.32
C LEU A 69 -13.03 15.25 0.71
N LEU A 70 -12.14 14.81 -0.17
CA LEU A 70 -12.18 13.48 -0.79
C LEU A 70 -11.06 12.60 -0.20
N PRO A 71 -11.36 11.45 0.41
CA PRO A 71 -10.33 10.59 0.98
C PRO A 71 -9.42 10.02 -0.13
N VAL A 72 -8.11 10.07 0.08
CA VAL A 72 -7.09 9.61 -0.88
C VAL A 72 -6.54 8.26 -0.43
N PRO A 73 -6.86 7.16 -1.13
CA PRO A 73 -6.32 5.85 -0.81
C PRO A 73 -4.84 5.72 -1.18
N ALA A 74 -4.18 4.72 -0.60
CA ALA A 74 -2.79 4.38 -0.93
C ALA A 74 -2.55 3.80 -2.31
N ASP A 75 -3.53 3.10 -2.82
CA ASP A 75 -3.57 2.63 -4.19
C ASP A 75 -5.03 2.72 -4.63
N GLY A 76 -5.28 3.29 -5.80
CA GLY A 76 -6.64 3.51 -6.25
C GLY A 76 -6.72 4.18 -7.61
N THR A 77 -7.94 4.46 -8.01
CA THR A 77 -8.26 5.07 -9.29
C THR A 77 -9.06 6.35 -9.08
N LEU A 78 -8.71 7.39 -9.85
CA LEU A 78 -9.43 8.65 -9.90
C LEU A 78 -10.14 8.76 -11.24
N GLY A 79 -11.42 9.12 -11.20
CA GLY A 79 -12.22 9.30 -12.40
C GLY A 79 -13.60 9.88 -12.11
N SER A 80 -14.42 10.03 -13.14
CA SER A 80 -15.74 10.66 -13.00
C SER A 80 -16.87 9.70 -12.61
N VAL A 81 -16.63 8.37 -12.60
CA VAL A 81 -17.66 7.38 -12.25
C VAL A 81 -17.51 6.86 -10.82
N ARG A 82 -18.63 6.49 -10.20
CA ARG A 82 -18.70 5.93 -8.84
C ARG A 82 -17.94 4.62 -8.60
N SER A 83 -17.46 3.97 -9.65
CA SER A 83 -16.65 2.75 -9.52
C SER A 83 -15.18 3.05 -9.25
N CYS A 84 -14.77 4.32 -9.37
CA CYS A 84 -13.45 4.78 -8.98
C CYS A 84 -13.40 5.03 -7.48
N ASP A 85 -12.22 4.91 -6.90
CA ASP A 85 -11.99 5.13 -5.47
C ASP A 85 -12.09 6.62 -5.13
N ILE A 86 -11.56 7.48 -6.01
CA ILE A 86 -11.71 8.94 -5.93
C ILE A 86 -12.62 9.38 -7.07
N VAL A 87 -13.81 9.87 -6.72
CA VAL A 87 -14.85 10.23 -7.69
C VAL A 87 -14.87 11.75 -7.87
N VAL A 88 -14.43 12.20 -9.05
CA VAL A 88 -14.37 13.62 -9.42
C VAL A 88 -15.27 13.87 -10.64
N PRO A 89 -16.58 14.12 -10.44
CA PRO A 89 -17.53 14.42 -11.52
C PRO A 89 -17.36 15.83 -12.11
N ALA A 90 -16.16 16.16 -12.62
CA ALA A 90 -15.88 17.40 -13.31
C ALA A 90 -15.80 17.20 -14.84
N ARG A 91 -16.09 18.25 -15.62
CA ARG A 91 -15.93 18.17 -17.08
C ARG A 91 -14.45 18.03 -17.43
N GLY A 92 -14.15 17.24 -18.45
CA GLY A 92 -12.78 16.90 -18.83
C GLY A 92 -12.17 15.74 -18.03
N VAL A 93 -12.87 15.23 -16.99
CA VAL A 93 -12.48 14.01 -16.27
C VAL A 93 -13.12 12.80 -16.95
N SER A 94 -12.28 11.88 -17.41
CA SER A 94 -12.72 10.62 -18.01
C SER A 94 -13.24 9.66 -16.93
N PRO A 95 -14.05 8.64 -17.29
CA PRO A 95 -14.59 7.68 -16.32
C PRO A 95 -13.52 7.07 -15.43
N ARG A 96 -12.37 6.73 -16.02
CA ARG A 96 -11.13 6.42 -15.31
C ARG A 96 -10.04 7.28 -15.92
N HIS A 97 -9.49 8.19 -15.14
CA HIS A 97 -8.59 9.23 -15.63
C HIS A 97 -7.15 8.96 -15.28
N LEU A 98 -6.89 8.59 -14.02
CA LEU A 98 -5.57 8.30 -13.53
C LEU A 98 -5.62 7.25 -12.41
N ASP A 99 -4.52 6.55 -12.23
CA ASP A 99 -4.30 5.67 -11.09
C ASP A 99 -3.39 6.41 -10.08
N VAL A 100 -3.70 6.31 -8.79
CA VAL A 100 -2.91 6.87 -7.69
C VAL A 100 -2.14 5.76 -7.00
N MET A 101 -0.86 5.98 -6.70
CA MET A 101 -0.04 5.00 -6.01
C MET A 101 0.90 5.72 -5.04
N PHE A 102 0.74 5.49 -3.76
CA PHE A 102 1.63 6.04 -2.75
C PHE A 102 2.85 5.17 -2.52
N ARG A 103 4.01 5.82 -2.40
CA ARG A 103 5.20 5.18 -1.85
C ARG A 103 5.75 5.98 -0.68
N ASN A 104 5.98 5.27 0.42
CA ASN A 104 6.64 5.80 1.60
C ASN A 104 7.96 6.48 1.22
N GLY A 105 8.14 7.72 1.64
CA GLY A 105 9.37 8.49 1.42
C GLY A 105 9.50 9.17 0.04
N TYR A 106 8.52 8.99 -0.86
CA TYR A 106 8.52 9.65 -2.18
C TYR A 106 7.27 10.49 -2.43
N GLY A 107 6.13 10.11 -1.85
CA GLY A 107 4.85 10.81 -2.02
C GLY A 107 3.83 10.00 -2.81
N LEU A 108 2.82 10.70 -3.34
CA LEU A 108 1.72 10.11 -4.10
C LEU A 108 1.99 10.20 -5.61
N TYR A 109 2.29 9.08 -6.24
CA TYR A 109 2.43 9.01 -7.69
C TYR A 109 1.08 9.06 -8.38
N ILE A 110 1.04 9.75 -9.51
CA ILE A 110 -0.14 9.87 -10.37
C ILE A 110 0.19 9.33 -11.74
N ILE A 111 -0.57 8.34 -12.19
CA ILE A 111 -0.34 7.69 -13.48
C ILE A 111 -1.57 7.95 -14.36
N PRO A 112 -1.50 8.92 -15.30
CA PRO A 112 -2.63 9.17 -16.20
C PRO A 112 -2.85 7.96 -17.12
N TRP A 113 -4.11 7.70 -17.42
CA TRP A 113 -4.49 6.66 -18.37
C TRP A 113 -4.25 7.13 -19.82
N ARG A 114 -4.19 6.20 -20.77
CA ARG A 114 -3.84 6.54 -22.17
C ARG A 114 -4.80 7.59 -22.74
N GLY A 115 -4.26 8.70 -23.22
CA GLY A 115 -5.03 9.81 -23.78
C GLY A 115 -5.64 10.75 -22.73
N CYS A 116 -5.36 10.52 -21.45
CA CYS A 116 -5.69 11.45 -20.36
C CYS A 116 -4.44 12.24 -19.97
N SER A 117 -4.64 13.44 -19.45
CA SER A 117 -3.57 14.29 -18.95
C SER A 117 -4.07 15.09 -17.76
N CYS A 118 -3.20 15.25 -16.79
CA CYS A 118 -3.42 16.07 -15.60
C CYS A 118 -2.27 17.06 -15.45
N ILE A 119 -2.48 18.11 -14.65
CA ILE A 119 -1.43 19.08 -14.31
C ILE A 119 -1.10 18.91 -12.83
N VAL A 120 0.18 18.78 -12.52
CA VAL A 120 0.70 18.65 -11.15
C VAL A 120 1.60 19.84 -10.89
N ASP A 121 1.24 20.70 -9.94
CA ASP A 121 2.02 21.90 -9.57
C ASP A 121 2.42 22.79 -10.78
N GLY A 122 1.59 22.80 -11.83
CA GLY A 122 1.81 23.55 -13.07
C GLY A 122 2.49 22.77 -14.20
N GLU A 123 2.92 21.53 -13.96
CA GLU A 123 3.55 20.66 -14.95
C GLU A 123 2.56 19.66 -15.54
N THR A 124 2.51 19.57 -16.87
CA THR A 124 1.60 18.65 -17.56
C THR A 124 2.13 17.22 -17.51
N VAL A 125 1.37 16.36 -16.85
CA VAL A 125 1.62 14.92 -16.74
C VAL A 125 0.65 14.19 -17.67
N ALA A 126 1.17 13.70 -18.80
CA ALA A 126 0.40 12.97 -19.82
C ALA A 126 0.84 11.51 -20.02
N SER A 127 1.98 11.12 -19.42
CA SER A 127 2.51 9.77 -19.50
C SER A 127 2.81 9.18 -18.13
N ARG A 128 2.86 7.85 -18.06
CA ARG A 128 3.27 7.12 -16.84
C ARG A 128 4.68 7.51 -16.38
N LYS A 129 5.57 7.86 -17.31
CA LYS A 129 6.95 8.23 -16.97
C LYS A 129 6.99 9.58 -16.26
N ASP A 130 6.22 10.54 -16.76
CA ASP A 130 6.12 11.88 -16.18
C ASP A 130 5.44 11.80 -14.81
N GLY A 131 4.40 10.97 -14.71
CA GLY A 131 3.68 10.72 -13.46
C GLY A 131 4.52 10.06 -12.35
N MET A 132 5.56 9.33 -12.74
CA MET A 132 6.56 8.77 -11.83
C MET A 132 7.71 9.75 -11.53
N ALA A 133 7.90 10.77 -12.36
CA ALA A 133 8.94 11.78 -12.15
C ALA A 133 8.45 12.90 -11.20
N HIS A 134 7.15 13.17 -11.18
CA HIS A 134 6.54 14.25 -10.41
C HIS A 134 5.52 13.70 -9.39
N PRO A 135 5.99 13.12 -8.26
CA PRO A 135 5.10 12.68 -7.19
C PRO A 135 4.48 13.87 -6.46
N LEU A 136 3.21 13.75 -6.08
CA LEU A 136 2.55 14.77 -5.28
C LEU A 136 2.97 14.67 -3.82
N GLN A 137 3.28 15.82 -3.25
CA GLN A 137 3.64 15.99 -1.86
C GLN A 137 2.52 16.68 -1.09
N HIS A 138 2.72 16.86 0.22
CA HIS A 138 1.79 17.62 1.03
C HIS A 138 1.62 19.04 0.44
N ASN A 139 0.37 19.48 0.28
CA ASN A 139 -0.05 20.72 -0.38
C ASN A 139 0.20 20.82 -1.89
N SER A 140 0.65 19.76 -2.56
CA SER A 140 0.69 19.74 -4.03
C SER A 140 -0.71 19.89 -4.62
N ILE A 141 -0.77 20.56 -5.77
CA ILE A 141 -1.99 20.86 -6.49
C ILE A 141 -2.09 19.96 -7.71
N LEU A 142 -3.20 19.23 -7.79
CA LEU A 142 -3.59 18.40 -8.91
C LEU A 142 -4.74 19.05 -9.67
N GLU A 143 -4.55 19.33 -10.95
CA GLU A 143 -5.62 19.75 -11.85
C GLU A 143 -5.98 18.61 -12.80
N VAL A 144 -7.26 18.22 -12.78
CA VAL A 144 -7.82 17.17 -13.64
C VAL A 144 -9.07 17.71 -14.31
N GLY A 145 -9.00 17.91 -15.63
CA GLY A 145 -10.09 18.55 -16.36
C GLY A 145 -10.35 19.96 -15.83
N GLN A 146 -11.56 20.22 -15.31
CA GLN A 146 -11.93 21.47 -14.67
C GLN A 146 -11.78 21.48 -13.13
N ALA A 147 -11.43 20.34 -12.52
CA ALA A 147 -11.25 20.26 -11.08
C ALA A 147 -9.81 20.60 -10.68
N ARG A 148 -9.65 21.43 -9.65
CA ARG A 148 -8.39 21.70 -8.97
C ARG A 148 -8.47 21.16 -7.56
N LEU A 149 -7.56 20.26 -7.21
CA LEU A 149 -7.55 19.49 -5.98
C LEU A 149 -6.23 19.70 -5.27
N ARG A 150 -6.24 20.07 -4.00
CA ARG A 150 -5.02 20.17 -3.19
C ARG A 150 -4.87 18.93 -2.32
N LEU A 151 -3.71 18.27 -2.38
CA LEU A 151 -3.41 17.10 -1.57
C LEU A 151 -3.06 17.53 -0.14
N ARG A 152 -3.82 17.05 0.84
CA ARG A 152 -3.51 17.18 2.27
C ARG A 152 -3.17 15.82 2.84
N VAL A 153 -1.88 15.52 2.97
CA VAL A 153 -1.38 14.28 3.60
C VAL A 153 -1.56 14.35 5.12
N PHE A 154 -1.94 13.25 5.78
CA PHE A 154 -2.04 13.15 7.23
C PHE A 154 -0.66 13.11 7.91
N ALA A 155 -0.58 13.60 9.14
CA ALA A 155 0.68 13.72 9.89
C ALA A 155 1.40 12.36 10.03
N GLY A 156 2.71 12.33 9.76
CA GLY A 156 3.53 11.10 9.80
C GLY A 156 3.64 10.33 8.47
N LEU A 157 2.92 10.76 7.42
CA LEU A 157 3.09 10.28 6.04
C LEU A 157 3.72 11.33 5.12
N ASP A 158 4.07 12.49 5.68
CA ASP A 158 4.79 13.52 4.94
C ASP A 158 6.18 13.02 4.54
N VAL A 159 6.63 13.39 3.36
CA VAL A 159 7.89 12.92 2.79
C VAL A 159 9.07 13.35 3.67
N GLU A 160 8.99 14.54 4.26
CA GLU A 160 10.00 15.04 5.20
C GLU A 160 10.04 14.23 6.50
N ASP A 161 8.88 13.93 7.09
CA ASP A 161 8.77 13.13 8.31
C ASP A 161 9.23 11.69 8.09
N VAL A 162 8.88 11.08 6.95
CA VAL A 162 9.28 9.71 6.61
C VAL A 162 10.77 9.62 6.30
N ARG A 163 11.36 10.60 5.62
CA ARG A 163 12.82 10.65 5.40
C ARG A 163 13.56 10.83 6.72
N ALA A 164 13.10 11.74 7.59
CA ALA A 164 13.69 11.93 8.92
C ALA A 164 13.58 10.66 9.80
N TYR A 165 12.50 9.89 9.68
CA TYR A 165 12.36 8.60 10.37
C TYR A 165 13.23 7.49 9.76
N ALA A 166 13.42 7.48 8.44
CA ALA A 166 14.29 6.53 7.75
C ALA A 166 15.76 6.77 8.09
N GLU A 167 16.22 8.02 8.08
CA GLU A 167 17.59 8.41 8.45
C GLU A 167 17.89 8.05 9.92
N ARG A 168 16.95 8.32 10.83
CA ARG A 168 17.10 7.95 12.25
C ARG A 168 17.11 6.43 12.52
N ARG A 169 16.65 5.62 11.57
CA ARG A 169 16.70 4.15 11.65
C ARG A 169 18.03 3.60 11.16
N GLU A 170 18.66 4.23 10.17
CA GLU A 170 19.97 3.81 9.66
C GLU A 170 21.09 4.11 10.66
N ASP A 171 20.98 5.20 11.45
CA ASP A 171 21.94 5.53 12.52
C ASP A 171 21.87 4.61 13.75
N GLY A 172 20.86 3.74 13.85
CA GLY A 172 20.60 2.89 15.03
C GLY A 172 21.08 1.44 14.91
N ASP A 173 21.56 1.00 13.75
CA ASP A 173 21.91 -0.39 13.48
C ASP A 173 23.43 -0.69 13.54
N ASP A 174 24.29 0.29 13.84
CA ASP A 174 25.76 0.14 13.91
C ASP A 174 26.35 -0.09 15.32
N GLU A 175 25.55 -0.14 16.40
CA GLU A 175 26.04 -0.34 17.79
C GLU A 175 25.57 -1.66 18.46
N GLN A 176 25.52 -2.78 17.72
CA GLN A 176 25.60 -4.10 18.38
C GLN A 176 27.04 -4.59 18.41
N GLU A 177 27.82 -3.94 19.28
CA GLU A 177 29.09 -4.46 19.77
C GLU A 177 28.85 -5.78 20.52
N ASN A 178 29.54 -6.81 20.02
CA ASN A 178 29.57 -8.19 20.47
C ASN A 178 29.68 -8.35 22.01
N PRO A 179 28.72 -8.99 22.71
CA PRO A 179 28.93 -9.39 24.09
C PRO A 179 29.87 -10.60 24.14
N GLN A 180 31.13 -10.31 24.40
CA GLN A 180 32.16 -11.28 24.75
C GLN A 180 31.73 -12.07 25.99
N TYR A 181 31.49 -13.37 25.85
CA TYR A 181 31.29 -14.28 26.98
C TYR A 181 32.65 -14.55 27.64
N PRO A 182 32.81 -14.35 28.95
CA PRO A 182 33.97 -14.85 29.69
C PRO A 182 33.84 -16.36 29.95
N ASP A 183 34.99 -17.03 29.91
CA ASP A 183 35.20 -18.49 30.03
C ASP A 183 34.67 -19.15 31.31
#